data_AF-F2IGD8-F1
#
_entry.id   AF-F2IGD8-F1
#
_cell.length_a   1.000
_cell.length_b   1.000
_cell.length_c   1.000
_cell.angle_alpha   90.00
_cell.angle_beta   90.00
_cell.angle_gamma   90.00
#
_symmetry.space_group_name_H-M   'P 1'
#
loop_
_entity.id
_entity.type
_entity.pdbx_description
1 polymer ?
#
loop_
_entity_poly.entity_id
_entity_poly.type
_entity_poly.pdbx_seq_one_letter_code
_entity_poly.pdbx_strand_id
1 'polypeptide(L)'
;MKKLFVLASLCLVFQTAFSENTIQFQFKISKPYCILNFLETANHEHNTSSALEQFIVSKTKEDKEFAQLISDFDRIKLNYSFKREEFPNSRRPSRTTYDFLAIALVNSSTILEFRNKMLGILPNSELQKLIEIMQQAEIHYDRIIWKDYEEKLNGQRIALEKYADQCSEAFTKINRFYNSFWISDIPFTVALYPIPGKSGSSTSNPYSNSLCIGVFTDEIDHIATIGVVLHEMCHVLYDEQPSDFQHKLESYFFESKSPYNQFAYNFIDEGLATALGNGWAYNFLSGKPDPADWYNNEYINGFGKALYPLVTEYISANKQIDQEFVNRAIDLFGATFPNSITDYGILLNRVSIYTDSQTDEGMGDMMNLAGSYFQLTHISVSAPILDPNAVENLKTSPQTQLVIIDQNHEVTAKSIKKIFPELSKVKMVPNKIYSFFDAQKRPIIILYAADKANLESLLKEMQTKKYFDQTKIMQN
;
A
#
# COMPACT_ATOMS: atom_id res chain seq x y z
N MET A 1 -13.88 35.54 -54.85
CA MET A 1 -12.71 34.66 -54.60
C MET A 1 -11.81 35.15 -53.45
N LYS A 2 -11.45 36.44 -53.34
CA LYS A 2 -10.61 36.95 -52.22
C LYS A 2 -11.23 36.80 -50.80
N LYS A 3 -12.56 36.78 -50.66
CA LYS A 3 -13.24 36.60 -49.35
C LYS A 3 -13.29 35.14 -48.86
N LEU A 4 -13.19 34.15 -49.74
CA LEU A 4 -13.13 32.73 -49.33
C LEU A 4 -11.75 32.32 -48.81
N PHE A 5 -10.68 32.92 -49.36
CA PHE A 5 -9.31 32.65 -48.90
C PHE A 5 -9.05 33.13 -47.47
N VAL A 6 -9.66 34.25 -47.06
CA VAL A 6 -9.52 34.77 -45.68
C VAL A 6 -10.23 33.87 -44.66
N LEU A 7 -11.35 33.24 -45.03
CA LEU A 7 -12.06 32.31 -44.15
C LEU A 7 -11.30 30.98 -43.98
N ALA A 8 -10.71 30.46 -45.06
CA ALA A 8 -9.88 29.25 -45.02
C ALA A 8 -8.58 29.47 -44.22
N SER A 9 -7.98 30.67 -44.31
CA SER A 9 -6.81 31.04 -43.50
C SER A 9 -7.17 31.26 -42.02
N LEU A 10 -8.37 31.72 -41.67
CA LEU A 10 -8.80 31.79 -40.27
C LEU A 10 -9.02 30.39 -39.66
N CYS A 11 -9.59 29.44 -40.41
CA CYS A 11 -9.76 28.06 -39.94
C CYS A 11 -8.43 27.32 -39.73
N LEU A 12 -7.37 27.67 -40.46
CA LEU A 12 -6.03 27.08 -40.30
C LEU A 12 -5.24 27.70 -39.13
N VAL A 13 -5.60 28.89 -38.64
CA VAL A 13 -4.93 29.53 -37.48
C VAL A 13 -5.60 29.17 -36.15
N PHE A 14 -6.81 28.59 -36.16
CA PHE A 14 -7.44 27.99 -34.97
C PHE A 14 -7.11 26.50 -34.78
N GLN A 15 -6.25 25.91 -35.63
CA GLN A 15 -5.58 24.64 -35.33
C GLN A 15 -4.28 24.85 -34.55
N THR A 16 -4.20 25.89 -33.71
CA THR A 16 -3.21 25.91 -32.63
C THR A 16 -3.55 24.76 -31.70
N ALA A 17 -2.84 23.66 -31.91
CA ALA A 17 -2.52 22.61 -30.96
C ALA A 17 -3.21 22.77 -29.58
N PHE A 18 -4.47 22.37 -29.49
CA PHE A 18 -4.93 21.71 -28.27
C PHE A 18 -4.29 20.31 -28.30
N SER A 19 -2.96 20.25 -28.20
CA SER A 19 -2.38 19.11 -27.52
C SER A 19 -2.82 19.34 -26.10
N GLU A 20 -3.91 18.69 -25.69
CA GLU A 20 -4.17 18.52 -24.27
C GLU A 20 -2.85 18.00 -23.67
N ASN A 21 -2.42 18.55 -22.54
CA ASN A 21 -1.28 18.06 -21.77
C ASN A 21 -1.64 16.69 -21.17
N THR A 22 -2.03 15.72 -22.01
CA THR A 22 -2.37 14.36 -21.62
C THR A 22 -1.07 13.63 -21.33
N ILE A 23 -0.94 13.15 -20.10
CA ILE A 23 0.17 12.32 -19.68
C ILE A 23 0.18 11.04 -20.50
N GLN A 24 1.35 10.64 -20.99
CA GLN A 24 1.49 9.38 -21.69
C GLN A 24 1.44 8.21 -20.71
N PHE A 25 0.41 7.37 -20.84
CA PHE A 25 0.32 6.11 -20.12
C PHE A 25 0.92 4.98 -20.98
N GLN A 26 1.94 4.28 -20.48
CA GLN A 26 2.71 3.33 -21.28
C GLN A 26 2.72 1.93 -20.67
N PHE A 27 2.53 0.89 -21.48
CA PHE A 27 2.68 -0.51 -21.06
C PHE A 27 3.93 -1.11 -21.68
N LYS A 28 4.82 -1.66 -20.85
CA LYS A 28 6.08 -2.23 -21.32
C LYS A 28 6.44 -3.51 -20.59
N ILE A 29 7.41 -4.22 -21.14
CA ILE A 29 8.11 -5.31 -20.48
C ILE A 29 9.56 -4.88 -20.34
N SER A 30 10.13 -5.02 -19.13
CA SER A 30 11.55 -4.83 -18.89
C SER A 30 12.14 -6.15 -18.41
N LYS A 31 12.94 -6.81 -19.26
CA LYS A 31 13.63 -8.05 -18.89
C LYS A 31 14.56 -7.84 -17.69
N PRO A 32 15.37 -6.76 -17.60
CA PRO A 32 16.15 -6.48 -16.39
C PRO A 32 15.32 -6.42 -15.11
N TYR A 33 14.14 -5.77 -15.16
CA TYR A 33 13.23 -5.75 -14.01
C TYR A 33 12.68 -7.14 -13.68
N CYS A 34 12.26 -7.91 -14.69
CA CYS A 34 11.78 -9.27 -14.47
C CYS A 34 12.84 -10.19 -13.82
N ILE A 35 14.11 -10.01 -14.18
CA ILE A 35 15.23 -10.77 -13.57
C ILE A 35 15.38 -10.40 -12.09
N LEU A 36 15.31 -9.12 -11.73
CA LEU A 36 15.34 -8.72 -10.31
C LEU A 36 14.12 -9.29 -9.56
N ASN A 37 12.91 -9.13 -10.10
CA ASN A 37 11.71 -9.65 -9.46
C ASN A 37 11.77 -11.17 -9.28
N PHE A 38 12.36 -11.90 -10.23
CA PHE A 38 12.62 -13.33 -10.12
C PHE A 38 13.58 -13.67 -8.95
N LEU A 39 14.65 -12.89 -8.77
CA LEU A 39 15.57 -13.05 -7.64
C LEU A 39 14.87 -12.77 -6.29
N GLU A 40 14.11 -11.68 -6.20
CA GLU A 40 13.36 -11.32 -4.99
C GLU A 40 12.30 -12.34 -4.63
N THR A 41 11.58 -12.83 -5.63
CA THR A 41 10.55 -13.84 -5.42
C THR A 41 11.19 -15.15 -4.96
N ALA A 42 12.35 -15.52 -5.51
CA ALA A 42 13.10 -16.68 -5.06
C ALA A 42 13.73 -16.51 -3.67
N ASN A 43 13.96 -15.27 -3.21
CA ASN A 43 14.43 -14.94 -1.87
C ASN A 43 13.29 -14.78 -0.84
N HIS A 44 12.04 -15.08 -1.22
CA HIS A 44 10.87 -14.95 -0.35
C HIS A 44 10.61 -13.51 0.15
N GLU A 45 10.96 -12.50 -0.66
CA GLU A 45 10.68 -11.10 -0.33
C GLU A 45 9.17 -10.84 -0.25
N HIS A 46 8.73 -10.12 0.79
CA HIS A 46 7.30 -9.95 1.13
C HIS A 46 6.44 -9.25 0.07
N ASN A 47 7.02 -8.51 -0.87
CA ASN A 47 6.30 -7.75 -1.90
C ASN A 47 6.20 -8.49 -3.26
N THR A 48 6.37 -9.81 -3.25
CA THR A 48 6.38 -10.66 -4.45
C THR A 48 5.17 -11.60 -4.51
N SER A 49 4.91 -12.16 -5.70
CA SER A 49 3.77 -13.06 -5.92
C SER A 49 4.06 -14.45 -5.34
N SER A 50 3.21 -14.90 -4.41
CA SER A 50 3.29 -16.27 -3.89
C SER A 50 3.00 -17.34 -4.95
N ALA A 51 2.23 -17.02 -6.00
CA ALA A 51 2.01 -17.92 -7.12
C ALA A 51 3.29 -18.07 -7.97
N LEU A 52 4.00 -16.96 -8.22
CA LEU A 52 5.29 -16.97 -8.90
C LEU A 52 6.34 -17.70 -8.05
N GLU A 53 6.39 -17.47 -6.75
CA GLU A 53 7.28 -18.15 -5.80
C GLU A 53 7.09 -19.67 -5.86
N GLN A 54 5.85 -20.15 -5.73
CA GLN A 54 5.53 -21.58 -5.84
C GLN A 54 5.98 -22.16 -7.18
N PHE A 55 5.79 -21.41 -8.27
CA PHE A 55 6.25 -21.82 -9.59
C PHE A 55 7.78 -21.96 -9.65
N ILE A 56 8.53 -20.95 -9.18
CA ILE A 56 10.00 -20.96 -9.16
C ILE A 56 10.50 -22.13 -8.32
N VAL A 57 10.02 -22.26 -7.08
CA VAL A 57 10.42 -23.34 -6.15
C VAL A 57 10.18 -24.72 -6.77
N SER A 58 9.07 -24.92 -7.47
CA SER A 58 8.78 -26.20 -8.14
C SER A 58 9.83 -26.60 -9.20
N LYS A 59 10.56 -25.62 -9.75
CA LYS A 59 11.58 -25.78 -10.80
C LYS A 59 13.01 -25.75 -10.27
N THR A 60 13.23 -25.25 -9.07
CA THR A 60 14.57 -24.99 -8.52
C THR A 60 14.87 -25.66 -7.18
N LYS A 61 13.91 -26.35 -6.54
CA LYS A 61 14.08 -26.98 -5.22
C LYS A 61 15.32 -27.88 -5.03
N GLU A 62 15.86 -28.45 -6.11
CA GLU A 62 17.04 -29.34 -6.10
C GLU A 62 18.28 -28.72 -6.78
N ASP A 63 18.17 -27.47 -7.23
CA ASP A 63 19.21 -26.72 -7.94
C ASP A 63 20.13 -26.01 -6.94
N LYS A 64 21.25 -26.65 -6.60
CA LYS A 64 22.21 -26.12 -5.61
C LYS A 64 22.93 -24.85 -6.09
N GLU A 65 23.16 -24.72 -7.39
CA GLU A 65 23.79 -23.54 -7.98
C GLU A 65 22.83 -22.34 -7.84
N PHE A 66 21.56 -22.56 -8.15
CA PHE A 66 20.53 -21.55 -7.94
C PHE A 66 20.37 -21.17 -6.46
N ALA A 67 20.35 -22.14 -5.55
CA ALA A 67 20.26 -21.86 -4.11
C ALA A 67 21.44 -21.00 -3.61
N GLN A 68 22.66 -21.25 -4.11
CA GLN A 68 23.82 -20.42 -3.80
C GLN A 68 23.68 -18.99 -4.36
N LEU A 69 23.18 -18.86 -5.59
CA LEU A 69 22.91 -17.56 -6.21
C LEU A 69 21.93 -16.71 -5.39
N ILE A 70 20.85 -17.31 -4.88
CA ILE A 70 19.88 -16.61 -4.01
C ILE A 70 20.52 -16.23 -2.68
N SER A 71 21.31 -17.12 -2.07
CA SER A 71 22.03 -16.78 -0.83
C SER A 71 23.05 -15.65 -1.02
N ASP A 72 23.66 -15.51 -2.20
CA ASP A 72 24.56 -14.41 -2.50
C ASP A 72 23.81 -13.11 -2.80
N PHE A 73 22.61 -13.20 -3.38
CA PHE A 73 21.71 -12.05 -3.60
C PHE A 73 21.23 -11.44 -2.28
N ASP A 74 20.79 -12.27 -1.34
CA ASP A 74 20.32 -11.87 0.00
C ASP A 74 21.35 -11.04 0.79
N ARG A 75 22.64 -11.25 0.51
CA ARG A 75 23.76 -10.55 1.16
C ARG A 75 24.04 -9.17 0.57
N ILE A 76 23.40 -8.79 -0.54
CA ILE A 76 23.64 -7.49 -1.18
C ILE A 76 22.84 -6.42 -0.45
N LYS A 77 23.53 -5.34 -0.06
CA LYS A 77 22.84 -4.19 0.53
C LYS A 77 22.29 -3.27 -0.56
N LEU A 78 21.00 -3.40 -0.86
CA LEU A 78 20.30 -2.60 -1.87
C LEU A 78 19.53 -1.40 -1.30
N ASN A 79 19.17 -1.45 -0.02
CA ASN A 79 18.25 -0.50 0.59
C ASN A 79 18.96 0.46 1.55
N TYR A 80 18.94 1.74 1.18
CA TYR A 80 19.30 2.88 2.01
C TYR A 80 18.12 3.83 2.03
N SER A 81 17.65 4.18 3.23
CA SER A 81 16.50 5.07 3.40
C SER A 81 16.92 6.51 3.60
N PHE A 82 16.10 7.43 3.10
CA PHE A 82 16.19 8.86 3.39
C PHE A 82 14.78 9.42 3.59
N LYS A 83 14.68 10.47 4.40
CA LYS A 83 13.42 11.14 4.72
C LYS A 83 13.34 12.50 4.03
N ARG A 84 12.18 12.82 3.46
CA ARG A 84 11.84 14.15 2.95
C ARG A 84 11.15 14.94 4.07
N GLU A 85 11.89 15.85 4.70
CA GLU A 85 11.45 16.53 5.94
C GLU A 85 10.33 17.56 5.72
N GLU A 86 10.11 17.98 4.48
CA GLU A 86 9.06 18.91 4.12
C GLU A 86 7.65 18.28 4.16
N PHE A 87 7.54 16.96 4.09
CA PHE A 87 6.24 16.26 4.06
C PHE A 87 5.75 15.92 5.48
N PRO A 88 4.41 15.82 5.69
CA PRO A 88 3.87 15.44 6.99
C PRO A 88 4.34 14.04 7.42
N ASN A 89 4.63 13.87 8.72
CA ASN A 89 5.00 12.56 9.29
C ASN A 89 3.87 11.51 9.19
N SER A 90 2.63 11.98 8.98
CA SER A 90 1.43 11.17 8.81
C SER A 90 1.37 10.42 7.47
N ARG A 91 2.24 10.76 6.52
CA ARG A 91 2.30 10.26 5.14
C ARG A 91 3.44 9.25 4.94
N ARG A 92 3.88 9.07 3.70
CA ARG A 92 5.07 8.31 3.27
C ARG A 92 6.24 9.27 2.96
N PRO A 93 6.83 9.97 3.97
CA PRO A 93 7.89 10.94 3.72
C PRO A 93 9.22 10.27 3.34
N SER A 94 9.40 9.01 3.72
CA SER A 94 10.62 8.25 3.45
C SER A 94 10.59 7.61 2.07
N ARG A 95 11.73 7.63 1.41
CA ARG A 95 12.02 6.89 0.17
C ARG A 95 13.29 6.07 0.37
N THR A 96 13.60 5.23 -0.60
CA THR A 96 14.73 4.31 -0.53
C THR A 96 15.53 4.31 -1.83
N THR A 97 16.78 3.86 -1.78
CA THR A 97 17.57 3.59 -2.99
C THR A 97 16.94 2.51 -3.88
N TYR A 98 16.07 1.68 -3.30
CA TYR A 98 15.33 0.68 -4.06
C TYR A 98 14.36 1.31 -5.06
N ASP A 99 13.74 2.45 -4.72
CA ASP A 99 12.87 3.18 -5.65
C ASP A 99 13.63 3.55 -6.94
N PHE A 100 14.85 4.08 -6.81
CA PHE A 100 15.71 4.40 -7.95
C PHE A 100 16.13 3.17 -8.73
N LEU A 101 16.39 2.07 -8.03
CA LEU A 101 16.77 0.79 -8.63
C LEU A 101 15.64 0.27 -9.53
N ALA A 102 14.42 0.21 -9.00
CA ALA A 102 13.25 -0.23 -9.76
C ALA A 102 12.98 0.66 -10.98
N ILE A 103 13.00 1.99 -10.81
CA ILE A 103 12.85 2.96 -11.91
C ILE A 103 13.95 2.74 -12.98
N ALA A 104 15.21 2.57 -12.57
CA ALA A 104 16.32 2.37 -13.50
C ALA A 104 16.20 1.04 -14.25
N LEU A 105 15.73 -0.04 -13.61
CA LEU A 105 15.48 -1.33 -14.25
C LEU A 105 14.33 -1.25 -15.25
N VAL A 106 13.20 -0.68 -14.84
CA VAL A 106 12.04 -0.48 -15.72
C VAL A 106 12.45 0.29 -16.96
N ASN A 107 13.32 1.29 -16.83
CA ASN A 107 13.75 2.14 -17.93
C ASN A 107 14.95 1.60 -18.72
N SER A 108 15.51 0.43 -18.39
CA SER A 108 16.68 -0.13 -19.07
C SER A 108 16.32 -1.31 -19.97
N SER A 109 16.98 -1.41 -21.11
CA SER A 109 16.83 -2.55 -22.03
C SER A 109 17.82 -3.68 -21.71
N THR A 110 18.91 -3.37 -21.01
CA THR A 110 19.97 -4.32 -20.65
C THR A 110 20.47 -4.09 -19.23
N ILE A 111 21.06 -5.13 -18.62
CA ILE A 111 21.74 -5.03 -17.31
C ILE A 111 22.89 -4.00 -17.37
N LEU A 112 23.56 -3.86 -18.51
CA LEU A 112 24.64 -2.89 -18.69
C LEU A 112 24.14 -1.43 -18.66
N GLU A 113 23.00 -1.17 -19.31
CA GLU A 113 22.35 0.14 -19.26
C GLU A 113 21.89 0.47 -17.84
N PHE A 114 21.28 -0.51 -17.15
CA PHE A 114 20.90 -0.39 -15.75
C PHE A 114 22.10 -0.04 -14.85
N ARG A 115 23.22 -0.77 -15.00
CA ARG A 115 24.46 -0.48 -14.26
C ARG A 115 24.86 0.98 -14.37
N ASN A 116 24.84 1.52 -15.59
CA ASN A 116 25.28 2.89 -15.83
C ASN A 116 24.34 3.93 -15.19
N LYS A 117 23.04 3.63 -15.09
CA LYS A 117 22.06 4.50 -14.41
C LYS A 117 22.17 4.47 -12.88
N MET A 118 22.77 3.42 -12.31
CA MET A 118 22.93 3.25 -10.86
C MET A 118 24.28 3.73 -10.32
N LEU A 119 25.17 4.24 -11.18
CA LEU A 119 26.47 4.78 -10.75
C LEU A 119 26.28 5.94 -9.76
N GLY A 120 26.86 5.81 -8.56
CA GLY A 120 26.77 6.81 -7.50
C GLY A 120 25.54 6.71 -6.61
N ILE A 121 24.59 5.82 -6.91
CA ILE A 121 23.43 5.54 -6.05
C ILE A 121 23.75 4.43 -5.05
N LEU A 122 24.30 3.31 -5.54
CA LEU A 122 24.79 2.22 -4.70
C LEU A 122 26.32 2.29 -4.57
N PRO A 123 26.91 1.79 -3.46
CA PRO A 123 28.35 1.59 -3.40
C PRO A 123 28.81 0.67 -4.54
N ASN A 124 29.93 1.01 -5.18
CA ASN A 124 30.43 0.27 -6.35
C ASN A 124 30.60 -1.23 -6.10
N SER A 125 30.97 -1.63 -4.87
CA SER A 125 31.08 -3.03 -4.48
C SER A 125 29.73 -3.76 -4.50
N GLU A 126 28.65 -3.11 -4.02
CA GLU A 126 27.31 -3.69 -4.01
C GLU A 126 26.70 -3.69 -5.42
N LEU A 127 26.91 -2.61 -6.18
CA LEU A 127 26.47 -2.54 -7.57
C LEU A 127 27.15 -3.63 -8.42
N GLN A 128 28.47 -3.83 -8.28
CA GLN A 128 29.18 -4.87 -9.02
C GLN A 128 28.61 -6.26 -8.72
N LYS A 129 28.42 -6.60 -7.43
CA LYS A 129 27.80 -7.87 -7.02
C LYS A 129 26.42 -8.04 -7.65
N LEU A 130 25.57 -7.01 -7.58
CA LEU A 130 24.22 -7.05 -8.14
C LEU A 130 24.25 -7.35 -9.64
N ILE A 131 25.12 -6.68 -10.40
CA ILE A 131 25.25 -6.90 -11.84
C ILE A 131 25.69 -8.33 -12.16
N GLU A 132 26.71 -8.85 -11.45
CA GLU A 132 27.20 -10.22 -11.63
C GLU A 132 26.13 -11.27 -11.29
N ILE A 133 25.36 -11.03 -10.23
CA ILE A 133 24.24 -11.91 -9.84
C ILE A 133 23.11 -11.85 -10.86
N MET A 134 22.70 -10.66 -11.30
CA MET A 134 21.64 -10.53 -12.31
C MET A 134 22.01 -11.21 -13.64
N GLN A 135 23.27 -11.14 -14.06
CA GLN A 135 23.75 -11.82 -15.28
C GLN A 135 23.69 -13.34 -15.15
N GLN A 136 24.04 -13.89 -13.98
CA GLN A 136 23.90 -15.32 -13.70
C GLN A 136 22.42 -15.73 -13.61
N ALA A 137 21.61 -14.91 -12.93
CA ALA A 137 20.17 -15.13 -12.77
C ALA A 137 19.43 -15.13 -14.11
N GLU A 138 19.85 -14.31 -15.08
CA GLU A 138 19.27 -14.28 -16.42
C GLU A 138 19.26 -15.67 -17.08
N ILE A 139 20.31 -16.48 -16.88
CA ILE A 139 20.38 -17.84 -17.45
C ILE A 139 19.28 -18.74 -16.86
N HIS A 140 19.06 -18.66 -15.54
CA HIS A 140 18.01 -19.41 -14.85
C HIS A 140 16.62 -18.89 -15.23
N TYR A 141 16.45 -17.56 -15.22
CA TYR A 141 15.20 -16.90 -15.60
C TYR A 141 14.79 -17.25 -17.03
N ASP A 142 15.74 -17.27 -17.97
CA ASP A 142 15.47 -17.62 -19.36
C ASP A 142 14.99 -19.06 -19.52
N ARG A 143 15.61 -19.97 -18.78
CA ARG A 143 15.26 -21.39 -18.79
C ARG A 143 13.92 -21.68 -18.11
N ILE A 144 13.61 -20.99 -17.03
CA ILE A 144 12.46 -21.31 -16.16
C ILE A 144 11.21 -20.56 -16.61
N ILE A 145 11.37 -19.33 -17.11
CA ILE A 145 10.27 -18.40 -17.38
C ILE A 145 10.35 -17.83 -18.80
N TRP A 146 11.41 -17.10 -19.15
CA TRP A 146 11.36 -16.23 -20.34
C TRP A 146 11.03 -16.98 -21.63
N LYS A 147 11.72 -18.09 -21.92
CA LYS A 147 11.56 -18.84 -23.18
C LYS A 147 10.15 -19.37 -23.41
N ASP A 148 9.44 -19.74 -22.35
CA ASP A 148 8.12 -20.37 -22.44
C ASP A 148 6.97 -19.34 -22.37
N TYR A 149 7.23 -18.14 -21.80
CA TYR A 149 6.18 -17.19 -21.45
C TYR A 149 6.33 -15.78 -22.04
N GLU A 150 7.44 -15.45 -22.71
CA GLU A 150 7.65 -14.13 -23.34
C GLU A 150 6.52 -13.77 -24.32
N GLU A 151 6.13 -14.69 -25.19
CA GLU A 151 5.06 -14.44 -26.17
C GLU A 151 3.73 -14.15 -25.48
N LYS A 152 3.38 -14.91 -24.44
CA LYS A 152 2.15 -14.70 -23.66
C LYS A 152 2.17 -13.38 -22.91
N LEU A 153 3.31 -13.03 -22.30
CA LEU A 153 3.50 -11.76 -21.61
C LEU A 153 3.34 -10.57 -22.58
N ASN A 154 3.91 -10.67 -23.78
CA ASN A 154 3.71 -9.66 -24.81
C ASN A 154 2.25 -9.61 -25.28
N GLY A 155 1.56 -10.74 -25.32
CA GLY A 155 0.11 -10.81 -25.52
C GLY A 155 -0.67 -10.00 -24.46
N GLN A 156 -0.34 -10.16 -23.18
CA GLN A 156 -0.90 -9.37 -22.08
C GLN A 156 -0.61 -7.87 -22.27
N ARG A 157 0.64 -7.51 -22.58
CA ARG A 157 1.05 -6.13 -22.85
C ARG A 157 0.19 -5.49 -23.94
N ILE A 158 0.06 -6.15 -25.09
CA ILE A 158 -0.74 -5.66 -26.23
C ILE A 158 -2.21 -5.54 -25.86
N ALA A 159 -2.74 -6.46 -25.04
CA ALA A 159 -4.12 -6.42 -24.61
C ALA A 159 -4.42 -5.23 -23.67
N LEU A 160 -3.51 -4.93 -22.75
CA LEU A 160 -3.61 -3.79 -21.83
C LEU A 160 -3.38 -2.45 -22.54
N GLU A 161 -2.45 -2.41 -23.50
CA GLU A 161 -2.11 -1.20 -24.27
C GLU A 161 -3.31 -0.60 -25.04
N LYS A 162 -4.33 -1.41 -25.34
CA LYS A 162 -5.60 -0.95 -25.92
C LYS A 162 -6.36 0.06 -25.06
N TYR A 163 -6.06 0.13 -23.77
CA TYR A 163 -6.69 1.05 -22.82
C TYR A 163 -5.80 2.27 -22.49
N ALA A 164 -4.61 2.40 -23.10
CA ALA A 164 -3.64 3.43 -22.76
C ALA A 164 -4.20 4.86 -22.87
N ASP A 165 -5.01 5.15 -23.89
CA ASP A 165 -5.62 6.46 -24.07
C ASP A 165 -6.65 6.76 -22.96
N GLN A 166 -7.53 5.79 -22.65
CA GLN A 166 -8.47 5.95 -21.53
C GLN A 166 -7.75 6.05 -20.17
N CYS A 167 -6.66 5.31 -19.97
CA CYS A 167 -5.83 5.44 -18.78
C CYS A 167 -5.18 6.83 -18.70
N SER A 168 -4.74 7.40 -19.83
CA SER A 168 -4.20 8.76 -19.90
C SER A 168 -5.25 9.82 -19.53
N GLU A 169 -6.49 9.64 -20.00
CA GLU A 169 -7.61 10.50 -19.65
C GLU A 169 -7.98 10.37 -18.15
N ALA A 170 -8.05 9.14 -17.64
CA ALA A 170 -8.28 8.86 -16.24
C ALA A 170 -7.19 9.49 -15.36
N PHE A 171 -5.90 9.28 -15.69
CA PHE A 171 -4.77 9.91 -15.03
C PHE A 171 -4.96 11.42 -14.93
N THR A 172 -5.28 12.08 -16.04
CA THR A 172 -5.42 13.54 -16.10
C THR A 172 -6.53 14.05 -15.18
N LYS A 173 -7.70 13.38 -15.19
CA LYS A 173 -8.83 13.73 -14.32
C LYS A 173 -8.50 13.50 -12.84
N ILE A 174 -7.87 12.37 -12.53
CA ILE A 174 -7.54 11.98 -11.15
C ILE A 174 -6.42 12.85 -10.59
N ASN A 175 -5.38 13.14 -11.38
CA ASN A 175 -4.29 14.06 -11.02
C ASN A 175 -4.85 15.44 -10.63
N ARG A 176 -5.82 15.94 -11.41
CA ARG A 176 -6.49 17.20 -11.08
C ARG A 176 -7.32 17.10 -9.81
N PHE A 177 -8.12 16.04 -9.66
CA PHE A 177 -8.92 15.80 -8.46
C PHE A 177 -8.04 15.81 -7.20
N TYR A 178 -6.92 15.11 -7.21
CA TYR A 178 -6.02 15.08 -6.07
C TYR A 178 -5.23 16.36 -5.84
N ASN A 179 -5.26 17.32 -6.78
CA ASN A 179 -4.34 18.46 -6.80
C ASN A 179 -2.86 18.00 -6.77
N SER A 180 -2.58 16.94 -7.51
CA SER A 180 -1.24 16.38 -7.65
C SER A 180 -0.41 17.22 -8.62
N PHE A 181 0.90 17.21 -8.42
CA PHE A 181 1.84 17.84 -9.33
C PHE A 181 2.51 16.78 -10.19
N TRP A 182 2.37 16.91 -11.51
CA TRP A 182 2.99 16.00 -12.46
C TRP A 182 3.62 16.77 -13.61
N ILE A 183 4.82 16.37 -14.02
CA ILE A 183 5.54 17.00 -15.13
C ILE A 183 5.02 16.38 -16.43
N SER A 184 4.54 17.20 -17.36
CA SER A 184 3.77 16.76 -18.52
C SER A 184 4.51 15.85 -19.50
N ASP A 185 5.85 15.89 -19.52
CA ASP A 185 6.69 15.05 -20.37
C ASP A 185 7.15 13.75 -19.70
N ILE A 186 6.81 13.54 -18.42
CA ILE A 186 7.07 12.29 -17.71
C ILE A 186 5.90 11.33 -17.95
N PRO A 187 6.11 10.17 -18.59
CA PRO A 187 5.07 9.17 -18.72
C PRO A 187 4.81 8.45 -17.40
N PHE A 188 3.59 7.95 -17.23
CA PHE A 188 3.30 6.92 -16.24
C PHE A 188 3.50 5.55 -16.90
N THR A 189 4.49 4.79 -16.43
CA THR A 189 4.94 3.55 -17.07
C THR A 189 4.51 2.34 -16.27
N VAL A 190 3.77 1.42 -16.87
CA VAL A 190 3.40 0.13 -16.30
C VAL A 190 4.30 -0.95 -16.87
N ALA A 191 5.19 -1.49 -16.04
CA ALA A 191 6.09 -2.58 -16.37
C ALA A 191 5.50 -3.92 -15.94
N LEU A 192 5.33 -4.82 -16.91
CA LEU A 192 4.77 -6.14 -16.68
C LEU A 192 5.87 -7.18 -16.44
N TYR A 193 5.63 -8.08 -15.48
CA TYR A 193 6.38 -9.33 -15.35
C TYR A 193 5.42 -10.54 -15.35
N PRO A 194 5.86 -11.70 -15.87
CA PRO A 194 4.99 -12.83 -16.06
C PRO A 194 4.82 -13.64 -14.77
N ILE A 195 3.58 -14.02 -14.47
CA ILE A 195 3.26 -15.07 -13.50
C ILE A 195 2.66 -16.25 -14.28
N PRO A 196 3.41 -17.36 -14.43
CA PRO A 196 2.90 -18.53 -15.15
C PRO A 196 1.59 -19.08 -14.57
N GLY A 197 0.58 -19.22 -15.44
CA GLY A 197 -0.73 -19.77 -15.11
C GLY A 197 -1.87 -18.77 -15.30
N LYS A 198 -3.03 -19.11 -14.74
CA LYS A 198 -4.31 -18.40 -14.96
C LYS A 198 -4.79 -17.55 -13.77
N SER A 199 -4.40 -17.93 -12.55
CA SER A 199 -4.92 -17.33 -11.33
C SER A 199 -4.02 -17.63 -10.14
N GLY A 200 -4.10 -16.81 -9.10
CA GLY A 200 -3.33 -16.93 -7.88
C GLY A 200 -3.16 -15.55 -7.24
N SER A 201 -2.17 -15.42 -6.36
CA SER A 201 -1.78 -14.10 -5.84
C SER A 201 -0.90 -13.38 -6.86
N SER A 202 -1.19 -12.11 -7.12
CA SER A 202 -0.31 -11.19 -7.86
C SER A 202 0.07 -10.01 -6.96
N THR A 203 1.09 -9.27 -7.35
CA THR A 203 1.48 -8.03 -6.68
C THR A 203 1.62 -6.89 -7.68
N SER A 204 1.40 -5.67 -7.20
CA SER A 204 1.52 -4.44 -7.96
C SER A 204 2.23 -3.44 -7.07
N ASN A 205 3.40 -2.96 -7.49
CA ASN A 205 4.27 -2.13 -6.67
C ASN A 205 4.59 -0.82 -7.40
N PRO A 206 4.14 0.34 -6.90
CA PRO A 206 4.47 1.63 -7.48
C PRO A 206 5.85 2.13 -7.02
N TYR A 207 6.63 2.63 -7.98
CA TYR A 207 7.93 3.28 -7.80
C TYR A 207 7.94 4.61 -8.55
N SER A 208 7.41 5.67 -7.91
CA SER A 208 7.21 6.99 -8.54
C SER A 208 6.42 6.86 -9.86
N ASN A 209 7.01 7.19 -11.01
CA ASN A 209 6.37 7.10 -12.32
C ASN A 209 6.38 5.71 -12.97
N SER A 210 6.87 4.70 -12.26
CA SER A 210 6.93 3.32 -12.75
C SER A 210 6.10 2.41 -11.85
N LEU A 211 5.05 1.80 -12.39
CA LEU A 211 4.27 0.76 -11.72
C LEU A 211 4.73 -0.61 -12.22
N CYS A 212 5.13 -1.49 -11.31
CA CYS A 212 5.51 -2.85 -11.65
C CYS A 212 4.42 -3.84 -11.24
N ILE A 213 3.85 -4.57 -12.20
CA ILE A 213 2.71 -5.45 -11.97
C ILE A 213 2.94 -6.86 -12.52
N GLY A 214 2.59 -7.85 -11.71
CA GLY A 214 2.55 -9.24 -12.11
C GLY A 214 1.29 -9.54 -12.89
N VAL A 215 1.42 -10.13 -14.09
CA VAL A 215 0.27 -10.54 -14.89
C VAL A 215 0.29 -12.04 -15.10
N PHE A 216 -0.87 -12.67 -14.87
CA PHE A 216 -1.03 -14.09 -15.16
C PHE A 216 -0.98 -14.32 -16.66
N THR A 217 -0.11 -15.23 -17.12
CA THR A 217 0.14 -15.41 -18.55
C THR A 217 -1.09 -15.90 -19.31
N ASP A 218 -2.02 -16.56 -18.63
CA ASP A 218 -3.26 -17.14 -19.19
C ASP A 218 -4.54 -16.40 -18.72
N GLU A 219 -4.42 -15.22 -18.11
CA GLU A 219 -5.55 -14.38 -17.71
C GLU A 219 -6.15 -13.62 -18.91
N ILE A 220 -7.46 -13.37 -18.85
CA ILE A 220 -8.21 -12.72 -19.94
C ILE A 220 -9.03 -11.51 -19.47
N ASP A 221 -9.11 -11.26 -18.16
CA ASP A 221 -9.87 -10.13 -17.61
C ASP A 221 -9.00 -8.87 -17.53
N HIS A 222 -8.67 -8.33 -18.70
CA HIS A 222 -7.80 -7.17 -18.80
C HIS A 222 -8.41 -5.90 -18.17
N ILE A 223 -9.73 -5.78 -18.08
CA ILE A 223 -10.37 -4.61 -17.46
C ILE A 223 -10.13 -4.63 -15.95
N ALA A 224 -10.27 -5.79 -15.30
CA ALA A 224 -9.94 -5.93 -13.88
C ALA A 224 -8.46 -5.59 -13.62
N THR A 225 -7.53 -6.07 -14.47
CA THR A 225 -6.11 -5.71 -14.39
C THR A 225 -5.88 -4.21 -14.51
N ILE A 226 -6.55 -3.53 -15.45
CA ILE A 226 -6.46 -2.06 -15.57
C ILE A 226 -7.04 -1.36 -14.33
N GLY A 227 -8.12 -1.89 -13.73
CA GLY A 227 -8.65 -1.39 -12.46
C GLY A 227 -7.58 -1.36 -11.37
N VAL A 228 -6.85 -2.47 -11.19
CA VAL A 228 -5.71 -2.56 -10.26
C VAL A 228 -4.61 -1.56 -10.62
N VAL A 229 -4.26 -1.43 -11.90
CA VAL A 229 -3.26 -0.44 -12.36
C VAL A 229 -3.66 0.99 -11.98
N LEU A 230 -4.94 1.34 -12.15
CA LEU A 230 -5.45 2.68 -11.84
C LEU A 230 -5.64 2.90 -10.32
N HIS A 231 -5.90 1.84 -9.55
CA HIS A 231 -5.85 1.87 -8.08
C HIS A 231 -4.45 2.26 -7.61
N GLU A 232 -3.41 1.57 -8.08
CA GLU A 232 -2.03 1.90 -7.68
C GLU A 232 -1.57 3.28 -8.16
N MET A 233 -2.00 3.69 -9.37
CA MET A 233 -1.80 5.05 -9.86
C MET A 233 -2.41 6.10 -8.92
N CYS A 234 -3.56 5.82 -8.29
CA CYS A 234 -4.16 6.73 -7.33
C CYS A 234 -3.26 6.97 -6.13
N HIS A 235 -2.61 5.93 -5.59
CA HIS A 235 -1.64 6.09 -4.50
C HIS A 235 -0.45 6.94 -4.91
N VAL A 236 0.08 6.74 -6.12
CA VAL A 236 1.17 7.59 -6.66
C VAL A 236 0.72 9.04 -6.73
N LEU A 237 -0.44 9.32 -7.33
CA LEU A 237 -0.94 10.69 -7.45
C LEU A 237 -1.21 11.32 -6.08
N TYR A 238 -1.73 10.56 -5.12
CA TYR A 238 -1.93 11.01 -3.76
C TYR A 238 -0.61 11.40 -3.07
N ASP A 239 0.47 10.63 -3.31
CA ASP A 239 1.82 10.91 -2.83
C ASP A 239 2.48 12.13 -3.51
N GLU A 240 2.15 12.40 -4.79
CA GLU A 240 2.70 13.51 -5.59
C GLU A 240 1.94 14.84 -5.43
N GLN A 241 1.09 14.95 -4.41
CA GLN A 241 0.56 16.23 -3.95
C GLN A 241 1.71 17.13 -3.46
N PRO A 242 1.72 18.44 -3.79
CA PRO A 242 2.69 19.38 -3.22
C PRO A 242 2.64 19.35 -1.68
N SER A 243 3.80 19.46 -1.02
CA SER A 243 3.90 19.39 0.45
C SER A 243 2.92 20.33 1.17
N ASP A 244 2.85 21.61 0.77
CA ASP A 244 1.91 22.58 1.35
C ASP A 244 0.45 22.11 1.26
N PHE A 245 0.09 21.42 0.17
CA PHE A 245 -1.24 20.88 0.00
C PHE A 245 -1.48 19.63 0.85
N GLN A 246 -0.48 18.77 1.03
CA GLN A 246 -0.60 17.61 1.93
C GLN A 246 -0.84 18.06 3.38
N HIS A 247 -0.08 19.05 3.87
CA HIS A 247 -0.31 19.66 5.20
C HIS A 247 -1.71 20.25 5.32
N LYS A 248 -2.18 20.97 4.28
CA LYS A 248 -3.53 21.53 4.24
C LYS A 248 -4.62 20.45 4.26
N LEU A 249 -4.45 19.39 3.47
CA LEU A 249 -5.39 18.29 3.39
C LEU A 249 -5.49 17.53 4.72
N GLU A 250 -4.37 17.33 5.40
CA GLU A 250 -4.34 16.75 6.75
C GLU A 250 -5.03 17.63 7.79
N SER A 251 -4.83 18.95 7.72
CA SER A 251 -5.46 19.88 8.66
C SER A 251 -6.99 19.79 8.59
N TYR A 252 -7.58 19.56 7.41
CA TYR A 252 -9.03 19.35 7.29
C TYR A 252 -9.55 18.16 8.12
N PHE A 253 -8.78 17.07 8.21
CA PHE A 253 -9.13 15.94 9.07
C PHE A 253 -8.91 16.27 10.55
N PHE A 254 -7.74 16.83 10.90
CA PHE A 254 -7.37 17.07 12.30
C PHE A 254 -8.15 18.21 12.97
N GLU A 255 -8.67 19.17 12.19
CA GLU A 255 -9.52 20.26 12.69
C GLU A 255 -11.01 19.85 12.78
N SER A 256 -11.40 18.72 12.18
CA SER A 256 -12.78 18.24 12.23
C SER A 256 -13.17 17.85 13.66
N LYS A 257 -14.38 18.24 14.08
CA LYS A 257 -14.94 17.86 15.39
C LYS A 257 -15.65 16.50 15.39
N SER A 258 -15.76 15.86 14.22
CA SER A 258 -16.41 14.56 14.11
C SER A 258 -15.62 13.49 14.87
N PRO A 259 -16.28 12.60 15.63
CA PRO A 259 -15.60 11.48 16.28
C PRO A 259 -15.02 10.47 15.27
N TYR A 260 -15.39 10.58 14.00
CA TYR A 260 -14.96 9.70 12.92
C TYR A 260 -13.71 10.18 12.16
N ASN A 261 -13.19 11.38 12.49
CA ASN A 261 -12.14 12.04 11.71
C ASN A 261 -10.87 11.17 11.53
N GLN A 262 -10.37 10.58 12.61
CA GLN A 262 -9.12 9.82 12.65
C GLN A 262 -9.29 8.49 11.91
N PHE A 263 -10.46 7.87 12.01
CA PHE A 263 -10.76 6.61 11.35
C PHE A 263 -10.94 6.82 9.85
N ALA A 264 -11.70 7.85 9.44
CA ALA A 264 -11.81 8.22 8.04
C ALA A 264 -10.42 8.56 7.46
N TYR A 265 -9.60 9.32 8.19
CA TYR A 265 -8.23 9.63 7.81
C TYR A 265 -7.38 8.37 7.58
N ASN A 266 -7.45 7.38 8.48
CA ASN A 266 -6.67 6.14 8.38
C ASN A 266 -7.06 5.28 7.16
N PHE A 267 -8.26 5.45 6.61
CA PHE A 267 -8.77 4.68 5.47
C PHE A 267 -8.89 5.51 4.19
N ILE A 268 -8.61 6.81 4.20
CA ILE A 268 -8.90 7.69 3.06
C ILE A 268 -8.07 7.37 1.82
N ASP A 269 -6.79 7.02 1.98
CA ASP A 269 -5.88 6.70 0.87
C ASP A 269 -6.41 5.47 0.09
N GLU A 270 -6.60 4.34 0.77
CA GLU A 270 -7.18 3.12 0.20
C GLU A 270 -8.63 3.32 -0.26
N GLY A 271 -9.44 4.06 0.50
CA GLY A 271 -10.83 4.35 0.15
C GLY A 271 -10.94 5.15 -1.16
N LEU A 272 -10.08 6.14 -1.35
CA LEU A 272 -10.03 6.92 -2.59
C LEU A 272 -9.46 6.10 -3.74
N ALA A 273 -8.36 5.36 -3.55
CA ALA A 273 -7.82 4.48 -4.58
C ALA A 273 -8.84 3.44 -5.05
N THR A 274 -9.59 2.84 -4.11
CA THR A 274 -10.67 1.90 -4.41
C THR A 274 -11.82 2.58 -5.14
N ALA A 275 -12.28 3.75 -4.69
CA ALA A 275 -13.38 4.48 -5.32
C ALA A 275 -13.03 4.99 -6.72
N LEU A 276 -11.80 5.45 -6.93
CA LEU A 276 -11.32 6.02 -8.19
C LEU A 276 -10.87 4.96 -9.17
N GLY A 277 -10.02 4.02 -8.77
CA GLY A 277 -9.48 2.96 -9.62
C GLY A 277 -10.50 1.87 -9.90
N ASN A 278 -10.94 1.16 -8.85
CA ASN A 278 -11.81 -0.01 -9.00
C ASN A 278 -13.28 0.37 -9.23
N GLY A 279 -13.72 1.54 -8.75
CA GLY A 279 -15.08 2.05 -8.96
C GLY A 279 -15.23 2.91 -10.23
N TRP A 280 -14.76 4.16 -10.14
CA TRP A 280 -14.98 5.18 -11.17
C TRP A 280 -14.29 4.82 -12.49
N ALA A 281 -13.01 4.44 -12.46
CA ALA A 281 -12.28 4.14 -13.68
C ALA A 281 -12.74 2.83 -14.32
N TYR A 282 -13.08 1.80 -13.54
CA TYR A 282 -13.71 0.59 -14.10
C TYR A 282 -14.99 0.93 -14.88
N ASN A 283 -15.87 1.77 -14.31
CA ASN A 283 -17.09 2.20 -14.98
C ASN A 283 -16.78 3.04 -16.24
N PHE A 284 -15.78 3.91 -16.15
CA PHE A 284 -15.31 4.71 -17.27
C PHE A 284 -14.78 3.84 -18.43
N LEU A 285 -14.09 2.74 -18.12
CA LEU A 285 -13.50 1.82 -19.11
C LEU A 285 -14.50 0.83 -19.72
N SER A 286 -15.38 0.27 -18.88
CA SER A 286 -16.29 -0.81 -19.28
C SER A 286 -17.69 -0.32 -19.66
N GLY A 287 -18.04 0.94 -19.34
CA GLY A 287 -19.36 1.52 -19.51
C GLY A 287 -20.41 1.05 -18.49
N LYS A 288 -20.01 0.27 -17.47
CA LYS A 288 -20.88 -0.22 -16.41
C LYS A 288 -20.14 -0.35 -15.07
N PRO A 289 -20.81 -0.24 -13.92
CA PRO A 289 -20.18 -0.51 -12.62
C PRO A 289 -19.67 -1.95 -12.55
N ASP A 290 -18.56 -2.16 -11.85
CA ASP A 290 -18.11 -3.50 -11.49
C ASP A 290 -19.13 -4.12 -10.51
N PRO A 291 -19.77 -5.26 -10.86
CA PRO A 291 -20.72 -5.92 -9.97
C PRO A 291 -20.06 -6.64 -8.78
N ALA A 292 -18.74 -6.84 -8.80
CA ALA A 292 -18.01 -7.52 -7.73
C ALA A 292 -17.74 -6.59 -6.54
N ASP A 293 -17.13 -7.14 -5.51
CA ASP A 293 -16.46 -6.32 -4.51
C ASP A 293 -15.19 -5.72 -5.10
N TRP A 294 -14.97 -4.45 -4.79
CA TRP A 294 -13.85 -3.68 -5.33
C TRP A 294 -12.57 -3.90 -4.54
N TYR A 295 -12.67 -4.45 -3.33
CA TYR A 295 -11.53 -4.75 -2.48
C TYR A 295 -11.86 -5.91 -1.53
N ASN A 296 -10.87 -6.76 -1.24
CA ASN A 296 -11.02 -7.89 -0.32
C ASN A 296 -10.79 -7.49 1.15
N ASN A 297 -11.43 -6.41 1.58
CA ASN A 297 -11.47 -5.94 2.97
C ASN A 297 -12.78 -5.16 3.14
N GLU A 298 -13.58 -5.53 4.14
CA GLU A 298 -14.91 -4.95 4.33
C GLU A 298 -14.90 -3.43 4.55
N TYR A 299 -13.88 -2.90 5.23
CA TYR A 299 -13.76 -1.48 5.56
C TYR A 299 -13.30 -0.67 4.36
N ILE A 300 -12.30 -1.14 3.63
CA ILE A 300 -11.81 -0.48 2.41
C ILE A 300 -12.87 -0.53 1.31
N ASN A 301 -13.46 -1.70 1.06
CA ASN A 301 -14.54 -1.85 0.07
C ASN A 301 -15.77 -1.02 0.45
N GLY A 302 -16.19 -1.06 1.72
CA GLY A 302 -17.33 -0.30 2.21
C GLY A 302 -17.10 1.21 2.10
N PHE A 303 -15.93 1.70 2.48
CA PHE A 303 -15.62 3.13 2.37
C PHE A 303 -15.47 3.58 0.91
N GLY A 304 -14.79 2.78 0.07
CA GLY A 304 -14.65 3.06 -1.36
C GLY A 304 -16.02 3.14 -2.06
N LYS A 305 -16.93 2.20 -1.78
CA LYS A 305 -18.31 2.23 -2.29
C LYS A 305 -19.09 3.45 -1.79
N ALA A 306 -18.89 3.86 -0.53
CA ALA A 306 -19.52 5.06 0.02
C ALA A 306 -18.98 6.36 -0.60
N LEU A 307 -17.68 6.42 -0.91
CA LEU A 307 -17.03 7.57 -1.54
C LEU A 307 -17.36 7.71 -3.02
N TYR A 308 -17.68 6.61 -3.71
CA TYR A 308 -17.86 6.59 -5.16
C TYR A 308 -18.80 7.67 -5.73
N PRO A 309 -20.01 7.93 -5.17
CA PRO A 309 -20.87 8.99 -5.68
C PRO A 309 -20.22 10.38 -5.52
N LEU A 310 -19.57 10.63 -4.39
CA LEU A 310 -18.89 11.89 -4.08
C LEU A 310 -17.69 12.13 -5.01
N VAL A 311 -16.87 11.10 -5.23
CA VAL A 311 -15.76 11.13 -6.18
C VAL A 311 -16.26 11.40 -7.60
N THR A 312 -17.32 10.70 -8.02
CA THR A 312 -17.90 10.88 -9.37
C THR A 312 -18.43 12.30 -9.56
N GLU A 313 -19.07 12.89 -8.54
CA GLU A 313 -19.50 14.28 -8.52
C GLU A 313 -18.31 15.24 -8.73
N TYR A 314 -17.23 15.07 -7.96
CA TYR A 314 -16.05 15.94 -8.03
C TYR A 314 -15.31 15.83 -9.37
N ILE A 315 -15.10 14.61 -9.86
CA ILE A 315 -14.46 14.38 -11.17
C ILE A 315 -15.30 14.99 -12.29
N SER A 316 -16.62 14.77 -12.29
CA SER A 316 -17.52 15.31 -13.33
C SER A 316 -17.59 16.84 -13.29
N ALA A 317 -17.50 17.44 -12.10
CA ALA A 317 -17.44 18.88 -11.91
C ALA A 317 -16.04 19.46 -12.09
N ASN A 318 -15.03 18.64 -12.41
CA ASN A 318 -13.64 19.04 -12.56
C ASN A 318 -13.05 19.77 -11.33
N LYS A 319 -13.52 19.36 -10.14
CA LYS A 319 -13.17 19.89 -8.82
C LYS A 319 -11.98 19.14 -8.23
N GLN A 320 -11.19 19.86 -7.43
CA GLN A 320 -10.13 19.28 -6.62
C GLN A 320 -10.67 18.90 -5.24
N ILE A 321 -9.99 17.97 -4.57
CA ILE A 321 -10.27 17.66 -3.17
C ILE A 321 -10.07 18.91 -2.31
N ASP A 322 -11.06 19.18 -1.47
CA ASP A 322 -11.12 20.36 -0.61
C ASP A 322 -11.71 20.01 0.77
N GLN A 323 -11.87 21.02 1.61
CA GLN A 323 -12.40 20.81 2.97
C GLN A 323 -13.84 20.28 2.95
N GLU A 324 -14.66 20.71 1.98
CA GLU A 324 -16.03 20.21 1.84
C GLU A 324 -16.03 18.72 1.50
N PHE A 325 -15.16 18.29 0.58
CA PHE A 325 -14.97 16.88 0.26
C PHE A 325 -14.59 16.08 1.52
N VAL A 326 -13.59 16.55 2.27
CA VAL A 326 -13.11 15.86 3.48
C VAL A 326 -14.20 15.75 4.53
N ASN A 327 -14.96 16.81 4.79
CA ASN A 327 -16.07 16.78 5.74
C ASN A 327 -17.13 15.74 5.33
N ARG A 328 -17.52 15.74 4.04
CA ARG A 328 -18.47 14.76 3.50
C ARG A 328 -17.92 13.34 3.55
N ALA A 329 -16.64 13.14 3.29
CA ALA A 329 -15.97 11.84 3.39
C ALA A 329 -15.96 11.31 4.83
N ILE A 330 -15.72 12.17 5.83
CA ILE A 330 -15.79 11.81 7.25
C ILE A 330 -17.22 11.41 7.64
N ASP A 331 -18.23 12.15 7.18
CA ASP A 331 -19.64 11.83 7.45
C ASP A 331 -20.06 10.52 6.78
N LEU A 332 -19.62 10.27 5.54
CA LEU A 332 -19.82 9.00 4.84
C LEU A 332 -19.19 7.85 5.60
N PHE A 333 -17.95 8.00 6.08
CA PHE A 333 -17.29 6.97 6.88
C PHE A 333 -18.08 6.65 8.15
N GLY A 334 -18.51 7.68 8.89
CA GLY A 334 -19.31 7.51 10.12
C GLY A 334 -20.67 6.88 9.86
N ALA A 335 -21.32 7.20 8.73
CA ALA A 335 -22.59 6.59 8.34
C ALA A 335 -22.42 5.12 7.93
N THR A 336 -21.33 4.78 7.24
CA THR A 336 -21.01 3.41 6.82
C THR A 336 -20.57 2.54 8.01
N PHE A 337 -19.80 3.10 8.94
CA PHE A 337 -19.22 2.40 10.09
C PHE A 337 -19.55 3.12 11.41
N PRO A 338 -20.82 3.15 11.84
CA PRO A 338 -21.23 3.93 13.02
C PRO A 338 -20.53 3.51 14.32
N ASN A 339 -20.10 2.24 14.41
CA ASN A 339 -19.40 1.66 15.55
C ASN A 339 -17.87 1.71 15.44
N SER A 340 -17.31 2.44 14.46
CA SER A 340 -15.87 2.44 14.15
C SER A 340 -14.98 2.79 15.34
N ILE A 341 -15.48 3.61 16.27
CA ILE A 341 -14.76 4.04 17.47
C ILE A 341 -14.48 2.88 18.44
N THR A 342 -15.18 1.76 18.28
CA THR A 342 -15.06 0.54 19.12
C THR A 342 -14.78 -0.72 18.32
N ASP A 343 -14.74 -0.63 16.99
CA ASP A 343 -14.54 -1.78 16.11
C ASP A 343 -13.07 -2.20 16.09
N TYR A 344 -12.76 -3.37 16.63
CA TYR A 344 -11.38 -3.86 16.70
C TYR A 344 -10.70 -3.93 15.33
N GLY A 345 -11.44 -4.25 14.26
CA GLY A 345 -10.88 -4.29 12.91
C GLY A 345 -10.41 -2.92 12.40
N ILE A 346 -11.17 -1.87 12.72
CA ILE A 346 -10.80 -0.48 12.38
C ILE A 346 -9.72 0.04 13.33
N LEU A 347 -9.85 -0.24 14.63
CA LEU A 347 -8.94 0.25 15.66
C LEU A 347 -7.53 -0.31 15.47
N LEU A 348 -7.40 -1.59 15.09
CA LEU A 348 -6.11 -2.24 14.93
C LEU A 348 -5.43 -1.96 13.58
N ASN A 349 -6.12 -1.33 12.62
CA ASN A 349 -5.53 -0.94 11.34
C ASN A 349 -4.34 0.04 11.51
N ARG A 350 -4.39 0.89 12.54
CA ARG A 350 -3.28 1.77 12.94
C ARG A 350 -3.04 1.66 14.45
N VAL A 351 -2.01 0.90 14.83
CA VAL A 351 -1.81 0.43 16.21
C VAL A 351 -0.36 0.53 16.66
N SER A 352 -0.18 0.97 17.91
CA SER A 352 1.06 0.81 18.65
C SER A 352 0.98 -0.45 19.52
N ILE A 353 1.80 -1.46 19.22
CA ILE A 353 1.85 -2.74 19.94
C ILE A 353 2.98 -2.72 20.97
N TYR A 354 2.66 -3.10 22.20
CA TYR A 354 3.60 -3.18 23.32
C TYR A 354 3.67 -4.63 23.80
N THR A 355 4.86 -5.21 23.80
CA THR A 355 5.10 -6.62 24.20
C THR A 355 6.39 -6.72 25.01
N ASP A 356 6.51 -7.77 25.84
CA ASP A 356 7.73 -8.08 26.60
C ASP A 356 8.71 -8.97 25.83
N SER A 357 8.43 -9.28 24.55
CA SER A 357 9.37 -10.00 23.68
C SER A 357 10.71 -9.27 23.55
N GLN A 358 11.81 -9.95 23.83
CA GLN A 358 13.16 -9.36 23.79
C GLN A 358 13.93 -9.68 22.51
N THR A 359 13.35 -10.43 21.58
CA THR A 359 13.96 -10.79 20.29
C THR A 359 13.14 -10.26 19.13
N ASP A 360 13.82 -9.94 18.02
CA ASP A 360 13.17 -9.54 16.76
C ASP A 360 12.23 -10.65 16.24
N GLU A 361 12.66 -11.91 16.33
CA GLU A 361 11.83 -13.07 15.99
C GLU A 361 10.55 -13.13 16.83
N GLY A 362 10.64 -12.94 18.15
CA GLY A 362 9.46 -12.97 19.01
C GLY A 362 8.52 -11.77 18.78
N MET A 363 9.06 -10.60 18.43
CA MET A 363 8.24 -9.46 17.99
C MET A 363 7.54 -9.76 16.65
N GLY A 364 8.27 -10.36 15.70
CA GLY A 364 7.74 -10.82 14.41
C GLY A 364 6.60 -11.83 14.58
N ASP A 365 6.79 -12.83 15.43
CA ASP A 365 5.78 -13.82 15.78
C ASP A 365 4.48 -13.19 16.32
N MET A 366 4.60 -12.19 17.19
CA MET A 366 3.45 -11.49 17.76
C MET A 366 2.70 -10.67 16.71
N MET A 367 3.44 -9.97 15.84
CA MET A 367 2.84 -9.24 14.72
C MET A 367 2.13 -10.17 13.75
N ASN A 368 2.76 -11.30 13.38
CA ASN A 368 2.17 -12.29 12.50
C ASN A 368 0.91 -12.91 13.09
N LEU A 369 0.94 -13.24 14.39
CA LEU A 369 -0.23 -13.77 15.08
C LEU A 369 -1.38 -12.76 15.07
N ALA A 370 -1.14 -11.50 15.47
CA ALA A 370 -2.16 -10.45 15.43
C ALA A 370 -2.67 -10.19 13.98
N GLY A 371 -1.75 -10.19 13.02
CA GLY A 371 -2.02 -10.03 11.58
C GLY A 371 -2.88 -11.13 10.97
N SER A 372 -2.89 -12.33 11.57
CA SER A 372 -3.77 -13.42 11.12
C SER A 372 -5.25 -13.20 11.48
N TYR A 373 -5.55 -12.30 12.43
CA TYR A 373 -6.91 -11.96 12.87
C TYR A 373 -7.36 -10.57 12.43
N PHE A 374 -6.43 -9.63 12.27
CA PHE A 374 -6.71 -8.23 11.95
C PHE A 374 -5.76 -7.72 10.88
N GLN A 375 -6.25 -6.85 9.99
CA GLN A 375 -5.36 -6.11 9.11
C GLN A 375 -4.64 -5.01 9.90
N LEU A 376 -3.32 -5.00 9.81
CA LEU A 376 -2.44 -4.10 10.57
C LEU A 376 -1.61 -3.24 9.61
N THR A 377 -2.22 -2.24 8.97
CA THR A 377 -1.57 -1.44 7.92
C THR A 377 -0.48 -0.51 8.46
N HIS A 378 -0.67 0.05 9.66
CA HIS A 378 0.30 0.95 10.29
C HIS A 378 0.62 0.48 11.70
N ILE A 379 1.78 -0.16 11.86
CA ILE A 379 2.22 -0.75 13.13
C ILE A 379 3.45 -0.01 13.64
N SER A 380 3.47 0.29 14.92
CA SER A 380 4.71 0.53 15.66
C SER A 380 4.81 -0.48 16.78
N VAL A 381 5.92 -1.21 16.89
CA VAL A 381 6.17 -2.14 18.00
C VAL A 381 7.15 -1.53 18.98
N SER A 382 6.91 -1.73 20.27
CA SER A 382 7.84 -1.35 21.33
C SER A 382 7.96 -2.49 22.33
N ALA A 383 9.20 -2.85 22.65
CA ALA A 383 9.51 -3.89 23.61
C ALA A 383 10.85 -3.59 24.33
N PRO A 384 10.98 -3.97 25.62
CA PRO A 384 9.93 -4.45 26.52
C PRO A 384 8.87 -3.39 26.85
N ILE A 385 7.70 -3.79 27.37
CA ILE A 385 6.57 -2.87 27.66
C ILE A 385 6.98 -1.75 28.61
N LEU A 386 7.81 -2.09 29.60
CA LEU A 386 8.23 -1.20 30.68
C LEU A 386 9.54 -0.45 30.38
N ASP A 387 10.08 -0.54 29.17
CA ASP A 387 11.18 0.32 28.74
C ASP A 387 10.75 1.81 28.81
N PRO A 388 11.61 2.73 29.28
CA PRO A 388 11.25 4.14 29.39
C PRO A 388 10.69 4.76 28.09
N ASN A 389 11.23 4.39 26.92
CA ASN A 389 10.74 4.90 25.65
C ASN A 389 9.39 4.27 25.28
N ALA A 390 9.22 2.97 25.52
CA ALA A 390 7.94 2.30 25.33
C ALA A 390 6.84 2.90 26.20
N VAL A 391 7.13 3.17 27.48
CA VAL A 391 6.21 3.81 28.42
C VAL A 391 5.86 5.23 28.00
N GLU A 392 6.83 5.99 27.50
CA GLU A 392 6.57 7.35 27.00
C GLU A 392 5.69 7.32 25.75
N ASN A 393 5.98 6.43 24.80
CA ASN A 393 5.15 6.23 23.62
C ASN A 393 3.73 5.79 23.99
N LEU A 394 3.58 4.88 24.95
CA LEU A 394 2.27 4.41 25.43
C LEU A 394 1.41 5.56 25.99
N LYS A 395 2.04 6.57 26.60
CA LYS A 395 1.36 7.75 27.14
C LYS A 395 1.04 8.82 26.10
N THR A 396 1.81 8.90 25.02
CA THR A 396 1.80 10.06 24.11
C THR A 396 1.35 9.74 22.69
N SER A 397 1.50 8.50 22.22
CA SER A 397 1.12 8.09 20.86
C SER A 397 -0.38 8.31 20.62
N PRO A 398 -0.79 8.95 19.52
CA PRO A 398 -2.20 9.18 19.21
C PRO A 398 -2.91 7.95 18.62
N GLN A 399 -2.19 6.85 18.40
CA GLN A 399 -2.74 5.63 17.78
C GLN A 399 -3.57 4.81 18.77
N THR A 400 -4.24 3.76 18.30
CA THR A 400 -4.75 2.72 19.18
C THR A 400 -3.57 2.07 19.91
N GLN A 401 -3.71 1.84 21.21
CA GLN A 401 -2.68 1.16 22.00
C GLN A 401 -3.08 -0.30 22.20
N LEU A 402 -2.24 -1.25 21.79
CA LEU A 402 -2.40 -2.68 22.05
C LEU A 402 -1.27 -3.17 22.96
N VAL A 403 -1.59 -3.48 24.22
CA VAL A 403 -0.62 -4.01 25.19
C VAL A 403 -0.84 -5.52 25.33
N ILE A 404 0.18 -6.32 25.03
CA ILE A 404 0.16 -7.78 25.11
C ILE A 404 0.96 -8.22 26.32
N ILE A 405 0.25 -8.63 27.39
CA ILE A 405 0.84 -9.15 28.62
C ILE A 405 0.74 -10.67 28.58
N ASP A 406 1.75 -11.32 28.04
CA ASP A 406 1.93 -12.78 28.01
C ASP A 406 3.10 -13.26 28.90
N GLN A 407 3.88 -12.32 29.43
CA GLN A 407 5.02 -12.52 30.32
C GLN A 407 5.04 -11.44 31.42
N ASN A 408 5.90 -11.63 32.43
CA ASN A 408 6.11 -10.69 33.55
C ASN A 408 4.81 -10.18 34.21
N HIS A 409 3.79 -11.04 34.26
CA HIS A 409 2.38 -10.64 34.38
C HIS A 409 2.10 -9.68 35.53
N GLU A 410 2.51 -10.02 36.76
CA GLU A 410 2.21 -9.21 37.94
C GLU A 410 2.90 -7.83 37.90
N VAL A 411 4.15 -7.79 37.43
CA VAL A 411 4.96 -6.56 37.37
C VAL A 411 4.41 -5.63 36.30
N THR A 412 4.13 -6.17 35.11
CA THR A 412 3.57 -5.43 33.98
C THR A 412 2.17 -4.93 34.31
N ALA A 413 1.26 -5.80 34.79
CA ALA A 413 -0.10 -5.38 35.17
C ALA A 413 -0.10 -4.28 36.25
N LYS A 414 0.74 -4.40 37.28
CA LYS A 414 0.86 -3.37 38.33
C LYS A 414 1.36 -2.03 37.77
N SER A 415 2.27 -2.05 36.81
CA SER A 415 2.82 -0.84 36.19
C SER A 415 1.83 -0.19 35.23
N ILE A 416 1.15 -0.99 34.41
CA ILE A 416 0.09 -0.54 33.50
C ILE A 416 -1.05 0.14 34.28
N LYS A 417 -1.44 -0.38 35.46
CA LYS A 417 -2.41 0.28 36.35
C LYS A 417 -1.98 1.67 36.87
N LYS A 418 -0.68 1.96 36.88
CA LYS A 418 -0.17 3.31 37.22
C LYS A 418 -0.19 4.25 36.02
N ILE A 419 -0.06 3.69 34.81
CA ILE A 419 -0.08 4.44 33.55
C ILE A 419 -1.51 4.83 33.20
N PHE A 420 -2.48 3.92 33.37
CA PHE A 420 -3.89 4.15 33.07
C PHE A 420 -4.74 4.16 34.37
N PRO A 421 -5.09 5.33 34.91
CA PRO A 421 -5.91 5.47 36.12
C PRO A 421 -7.27 4.78 36.03
N GLU A 422 -7.81 4.59 34.83
CA GLU A 422 -9.05 3.88 34.52
C GLU A 422 -9.04 2.45 35.07
N LEU A 423 -7.85 1.83 35.15
CA LEU A 423 -7.67 0.47 35.66
C LEU A 423 -7.54 0.39 37.18
N SER A 424 -7.50 1.51 37.90
CA SER A 424 -7.22 1.55 39.35
C SER A 424 -8.10 0.59 40.16
N LYS A 425 -9.41 0.56 39.88
CA LYS A 425 -10.41 -0.31 40.53
C LYS A 425 -10.59 -1.67 39.85
N VAL A 426 -9.98 -1.89 38.69
CA VAL A 426 -10.11 -3.16 37.95
C VAL A 426 -9.15 -4.18 38.52
N LYS A 427 -9.67 -5.35 38.91
CA LYS A 427 -8.84 -6.51 39.23
C LYS A 427 -8.46 -7.20 37.92
N MET A 428 -7.26 -6.92 37.43
CA MET A 428 -6.73 -7.58 36.24
C MET A 428 -6.40 -9.04 36.57
N VAL A 429 -6.96 -9.96 35.79
CA VAL A 429 -6.70 -11.39 35.81
C VAL A 429 -6.30 -11.87 34.40
N PRO A 430 -5.50 -12.96 34.29
CA PRO A 430 -5.15 -13.56 33.01
C PRO A 430 -6.36 -14.06 32.22
N ASN A 431 -6.12 -14.29 30.93
CA ASN A 431 -7.08 -14.75 29.92
C ASN A 431 -8.29 -13.82 29.79
N LYS A 432 -8.02 -12.52 29.77
CA LYS A 432 -9.03 -11.47 29.62
C LYS A 432 -8.56 -10.35 28.70
N ILE A 433 -9.52 -9.80 27.97
CA ILE A 433 -9.37 -8.57 27.18
C ILE A 433 -9.85 -7.41 28.05
N TYR A 434 -9.05 -6.34 28.11
CA TYR A 434 -9.47 -5.06 28.67
C TYR A 434 -9.45 -4.02 27.56
N SER A 435 -10.57 -3.34 27.35
CA SER A 435 -10.69 -2.31 26.32
C SER A 435 -11.46 -1.12 26.86
N PHE A 436 -10.91 0.07 26.67
CA PHE A 436 -11.46 1.31 27.21
C PHE A 436 -10.87 2.53 26.49
N PHE A 437 -11.41 3.70 26.75
CA PHE A 437 -10.81 4.97 26.37
C PHE A 437 -10.08 5.59 27.56
N ASP A 438 -8.86 6.07 27.34
CA ASP A 438 -8.14 6.83 28.36
C ASP A 438 -8.65 8.28 28.48
N ALA A 439 -8.04 9.05 29.39
CA ALA A 439 -8.33 10.46 29.58
C ALA A 439 -8.15 11.32 28.30
N GLN A 440 -7.32 10.89 27.35
CA GLN A 440 -7.12 11.54 26.05
C GLN A 440 -8.11 11.05 24.98
N LYS A 441 -9.06 10.18 25.35
CA LYS A 441 -10.03 9.51 24.47
C LYS A 441 -9.37 8.59 23.43
N ARG A 442 -8.17 8.09 23.72
CA ARG A 442 -7.49 7.10 22.89
C ARG A 442 -8.01 5.70 23.21
N PRO A 443 -8.24 4.83 22.21
CA PRO A 443 -8.58 3.44 22.46
C PRO A 443 -7.36 2.68 23.03
N ILE A 444 -7.55 2.07 24.20
CA ILE A 444 -6.57 1.21 24.86
C ILE A 444 -7.12 -0.22 24.87
N ILE A 445 -6.34 -1.17 24.37
CA ILE A 445 -6.65 -2.59 24.35
C ILE A 445 -5.51 -3.32 25.06
N ILE A 446 -5.84 -4.15 26.05
CA ILE A 446 -4.88 -4.98 26.79
C ILE A 446 -5.30 -6.43 26.67
N LEU A 447 -4.41 -7.23 26.09
CA LEU A 447 -4.50 -8.69 26.05
C LEU A 447 -3.68 -9.24 27.21
N TYR A 448 -4.35 -9.60 28.30
CA TYR A 448 -3.69 -10.28 29.41
C TYR A 448 -3.85 -11.78 29.21
N ALA A 449 -2.84 -12.42 28.63
CA ALA A 449 -2.80 -13.84 28.35
C ALA A 449 -1.94 -14.58 29.40
N ALA A 450 -2.35 -15.76 29.84
CA ALA A 450 -1.50 -16.58 30.71
C ALA A 450 -0.28 -17.15 29.95
N ASP A 451 -0.45 -17.44 28.66
CA ASP A 451 0.58 -17.91 27.74
C ASP A 451 0.23 -17.56 26.27
N LYS A 452 1.10 -17.98 25.31
CA LYS A 452 0.91 -17.75 23.87
C LYS A 452 -0.34 -18.40 23.30
N ALA A 453 -0.75 -19.58 23.79
CA ALA A 453 -1.97 -20.24 23.31
C ALA A 453 -3.23 -19.48 23.76
N ASN A 454 -3.20 -18.92 24.97
CA ASN A 454 -4.26 -18.04 25.43
C ASN A 454 -4.30 -16.72 24.66
N LEU A 455 -3.17 -16.17 24.21
CA LEU A 455 -3.15 -14.96 23.39
C LEU A 455 -3.94 -15.15 22.09
N GLU A 456 -3.71 -16.26 21.39
CA GLU A 456 -4.46 -16.59 20.17
C GLU A 456 -5.97 -16.66 20.43
N SER A 457 -6.37 -17.29 21.54
CA SER A 457 -7.78 -17.35 21.94
C SER A 457 -8.38 -15.95 22.17
N LEU A 458 -7.62 -15.01 22.77
CA LEU A 458 -8.11 -13.65 23.01
C LEU A 458 -8.24 -12.85 21.69
N LEU A 459 -7.31 -13.01 20.75
CA LEU A 459 -7.40 -12.39 19.43
C LEU A 459 -8.62 -12.89 18.65
N LYS A 460 -8.86 -14.20 18.68
CA LYS A 460 -10.05 -14.81 18.10
C LYS A 460 -11.34 -14.31 18.74
N GLU A 461 -11.35 -14.15 20.07
CA GLU A 461 -12.47 -13.59 20.80
C GLU A 461 -12.74 -12.13 20.41
N MET A 462 -11.70 -11.29 20.29
CA MET A 462 -11.83 -9.92 19.79
C MET A 462 -12.42 -9.89 18.39
N GLN A 463 -11.90 -10.72 17.47
CA GLN A 463 -12.39 -10.79 16.09
C GLN A 463 -13.88 -11.19 16.05
N THR A 464 -14.27 -12.16 16.88
CA THR A 464 -15.65 -12.64 16.98
C THR A 464 -16.59 -11.58 17.56
N LYS A 465 -16.16 -10.85 18.60
CA LYS A 465 -16.97 -9.78 19.21
C LYS A 465 -17.13 -8.58 18.30
N LYS A 466 -16.14 -8.33 17.45
CA LYS A 466 -16.01 -7.18 16.52
C LYS A 466 -15.88 -5.82 17.22
N TYR A 467 -16.68 -5.56 18.25
CA TYR A 467 -16.73 -4.31 19.00
C TYR A 467 -16.42 -4.54 20.48
N PHE A 468 -15.87 -3.53 21.15
CA PHE A 468 -15.81 -3.52 22.61
C PHE A 468 -16.92 -2.66 23.24
N ASP A 469 -17.39 -3.09 24.41
CA ASP A 469 -18.43 -2.41 25.17
C ASP A 469 -17.84 -1.23 25.94
N GLN A 470 -18.18 0.00 25.54
CA GLN A 470 -17.67 1.23 26.16
C GLN A 470 -18.07 1.37 27.64
N THR A 471 -19.10 0.66 28.09
CA THR A 471 -19.58 0.72 29.48
C THR A 471 -18.78 -0.19 30.41
N LYS A 472 -17.91 -1.04 29.86
CA LYS A 472 -17.10 -1.99 30.62
C LYS A 472 -15.64 -1.88 30.23
N ILE A 473 -14.74 -2.01 31.20
CA ILE A 473 -13.32 -2.10 30.92
C ILE A 473 -12.94 -3.54 30.57
N MET A 474 -13.34 -4.50 31.41
CA MET A 474 -13.13 -5.93 31.14
C MET A 474 -14.19 -6.41 30.15
N GLN A 475 -13.74 -6.94 29.02
CA GLN A 475 -14.60 -7.45 27.95
C GLN A 475 -14.88 -8.93 28.23
N ASN A 476 -16.16 -9.33 28.27
CA ASN A 476 -16.61 -10.70 28.57
C ASN A 476 -17.21 -11.39 27.37
#